data_AF-A0AAW1SJR7-F1
#
_entry.id   AF-A0AAW1SJR7-F1
#
_cell.length_a   1.000
_cell.length_b   1.000
_cell.length_c   1.000
_cell.angle_alpha   90.00
_cell.angle_beta   90.00
_cell.angle_gamma   90.00
#
_symmetry.space_group_name_H-M   'P 1'
#
loop_
_entity.id
_entity.type
_entity.pdbx_description
1 polymer ?
#
loop_
_entity_poly.entity_id
_entity_poly.type
_entity_poly.pdbx_seq_one_letter_code
_entity_poly.pdbx_strand_id
1 'polypeptide(L)'
;MKMVAGGDRRPSELLEALDGLCFYRVEDWWTYELCYKKAVRQFHKEGDALTAEFRLGTYDAEASDLDRVHHDAAAAPADAKFVSQVYAGGEPCDVTGAPRQTEVRFGIDNMPSTL
;
A
#
# COMPACT_ATOMS: atom_id res chain seq x y z
N MET A 1 -18.93 11.89 33.76
CA MET A 1 -17.47 11.65 33.80
C MET A 1 -17.18 10.41 32.98
N LYS A 2 -16.69 10.55 31.74
CA LYS A 2 -16.21 9.41 30.95
C LYS A 2 -14.70 9.49 30.95
N MET A 3 -14.07 8.73 31.85
CA MET A 3 -12.66 8.41 31.75
C MET A 3 -12.57 6.98 31.25
N VAL A 4 -12.08 6.82 30.02
CA VAL A 4 -11.36 5.61 29.61
C VAL A 4 -10.14 6.13 28.88
N ALA A 5 -9.03 6.24 29.59
CA ALA A 5 -7.71 6.36 29.01
C ALA A 5 -7.19 4.93 28.80
N GLY A 6 -7.17 4.50 27.54
CA GLY A 6 -6.50 3.27 27.06
C GLY A 6 -6.08 3.56 25.63
N GLY A 7 -4.79 3.42 25.32
CA GLY A 7 -4.16 4.01 24.14
C GLY A 7 -4.72 3.51 22.81
N ASP A 8 -5.50 4.35 22.15
CA ASP A 8 -5.98 4.14 20.78
C ASP A 8 -5.03 4.89 19.84
N ARG A 9 -3.98 4.21 19.37
CA ARG A 9 -3.05 4.80 18.37
C ARG A 9 -3.77 4.86 17.04
N ARG A 10 -3.67 6.00 16.36
CA ARG A 10 -4.25 6.15 15.03
C ARG A 10 -3.54 5.20 14.05
N PRO A 11 -4.20 4.67 13.02
CA PRO A 11 -3.53 3.78 12.07
C PRO A 11 -2.32 4.43 11.40
N SER A 12 -2.37 5.73 11.10
CA SER A 12 -1.21 6.50 10.63
C SER A 12 0.00 6.38 11.56
N GLU A 13 -0.19 6.53 12.87
CA GLU A 13 0.87 6.45 13.88
C GLU A 13 1.49 5.05 13.98
N LEU A 14 0.70 4.00 13.73
CA LEU A 14 1.22 2.63 13.67
C LEU A 14 2.10 2.42 12.43
N LEU A 15 1.70 3.01 11.30
CA LEU A 15 2.38 2.85 10.02
C LEU A 15 3.65 3.70 9.90
N GLU A 16 3.91 4.67 10.79
CA GLU A 16 5.19 5.40 10.83
C GLU A 16 6.40 4.46 11.02
N ALA A 17 6.21 3.27 11.60
CA ALA A 17 7.26 2.26 11.70
C ALA A 17 7.74 1.73 10.33
N LEU A 18 7.01 2.02 9.25
CA LEU A 18 7.36 1.63 7.89
C LEU A 18 8.20 2.68 7.16
N ASP A 19 8.46 3.83 7.77
CA ASP A 19 9.25 4.90 7.15
C ASP A 19 10.64 4.40 6.75
N GLY A 20 10.98 4.64 5.48
CA GLY A 20 12.24 4.20 4.89
C GLY A 20 12.27 2.73 4.45
N LEU A 21 11.24 1.93 4.74
CA LEU A 21 11.15 0.55 4.30
C LEU A 21 10.59 0.44 2.87
N CYS A 22 11.10 -0.55 2.15
CA CYS A 22 10.55 -1.00 0.88
C CYS A 22 10.16 -2.47 0.96
N PHE A 23 9.05 -2.82 0.32
CA PHE A 23 8.44 -4.13 0.29
C PHE A 23 8.44 -4.65 -1.13
N TYR A 24 8.67 -5.95 -1.28
CA TYR A 24 8.80 -6.61 -2.57
C TYR A 24 7.78 -7.73 -2.70
N ARG A 25 7.14 -7.82 -3.86
CA ARG A 25 6.23 -8.91 -4.21
C ARG A 25 6.55 -9.40 -5.60
N VAL A 26 6.81 -10.69 -5.75
CA VAL A 26 7.03 -11.34 -7.04
C VAL A 26 5.73 -11.99 -7.47
N GLU A 27 5.26 -11.67 -8.68
CA GLU A 27 4.14 -12.30 -9.35
C GLU A 27 4.55 -12.70 -10.76
N ASP A 28 4.82 -13.99 -10.94
CA ASP A 28 5.31 -14.56 -12.18
C ASP A 28 6.52 -13.80 -12.75
N TRP A 29 6.34 -13.12 -13.88
CA TRP A 29 7.37 -12.33 -14.55
C TRP A 29 7.69 -11.02 -13.83
N TRP A 30 6.75 -10.46 -13.08
CA TRP A 30 6.88 -9.12 -12.52
C TRP A 30 7.32 -9.14 -11.05
N THR A 31 8.21 -8.22 -10.70
CA THR A 31 8.48 -7.83 -9.32
C THR A 31 7.89 -6.44 -9.07
N TYR A 32 7.09 -6.30 -8.04
CA TYR A 32 6.59 -5.04 -7.54
C TYR A 32 7.41 -4.60 -6.34
N GLU A 33 7.80 -3.33 -6.32
CA GLU A 33 8.41 -2.68 -5.17
C GLU A 33 7.53 -1.53 -4.71
N LEU A 34 7.16 -1.57 -3.44
CA LEU A 34 6.51 -0.48 -2.72
C LEU A 34 7.53 0.11 -1.74
N CYS A 35 7.92 1.36 -1.92
CA CYS A 35 8.63 2.10 -0.88
C CYS A 35 7.64 3.03 -0.16
N TYR A 36 7.44 2.79 1.14
CA TYR A 36 6.39 3.45 1.93
C TYR A 36 6.50 4.98 1.86
N LYS A 37 5.37 5.66 1.57
CA LYS A 37 5.25 7.11 1.35
C LYS A 37 6.21 7.67 0.28
N LYS A 38 6.76 6.83 -0.61
CA LYS A 38 7.67 7.24 -1.68
C LYS A 38 7.11 6.94 -3.06
N ALA A 39 7.14 5.68 -3.47
CA ALA A 39 6.76 5.29 -4.83
C ALA A 39 6.41 3.80 -4.91
N VAL A 40 5.68 3.45 -5.97
CA VAL A 40 5.47 2.07 -6.41
C VAL A 40 6.06 1.92 -7.81
N ARG A 41 6.82 0.85 -8.01
CA ARG A 41 7.28 0.44 -9.34
C ARG A 41 7.08 -1.05 -9.56
N GLN A 42 7.05 -1.42 -10.84
CA GLN A 42 7.05 -2.79 -11.31
C GLN A 42 8.25 -2.97 -12.22
N PHE A 43 8.95 -4.10 -12.11
CA PHE A 43 10.10 -4.39 -12.96
C PHE A 43 10.31 -5.89 -13.15
N HIS A 44 11.03 -6.26 -14.20
CA HIS A 44 11.56 -7.60 -14.40
C HIS A 44 13.08 -7.54 -14.50
N LYS A 45 13.75 -8.57 -13.98
CA LYS A 45 15.20 -8.72 -14.06
C LYS A 45 15.58 -10.09 -14.59
N GLU A 46 16.59 -10.12 -15.43
CA GLU A 46 17.32 -11.33 -15.80
C GLU A 46 18.72 -11.26 -15.17
N GLY A 47 18.94 -12.04 -14.12
CA GLY A 47 20.10 -11.85 -13.24
C GLY A 47 20.02 -10.49 -12.54
N ASP A 48 21.08 -9.68 -12.66
CA ASP A 48 21.14 -8.33 -12.08
C ASP A 48 20.64 -7.24 -13.04
N ALA A 49 20.39 -7.57 -14.31
CA ALA A 49 19.99 -6.60 -15.33
C ALA A 49 18.47 -6.36 -15.29
N LEU A 50 18.06 -5.09 -15.20
CA LEU A 50 16.67 -4.68 -15.42
C LEU A 50 16.36 -4.79 -16.92
N THR A 51 15.41 -5.66 -17.26
CA THR A 51 14.98 -5.89 -18.65
C THR A 51 13.64 -5.22 -18.95
N ALA A 52 12.86 -4.87 -17.91
CA ALA A 52 11.71 -3.99 -18.00
C ALA A 52 11.49 -3.28 -16.66
N GLU A 53 11.08 -2.01 -16.69
CA GLU A 53 10.74 -1.22 -15.49
C GLU A 53 9.64 -0.23 -15.82
N PHE A 54 8.66 -0.12 -14.92
CA PHE A 54 7.56 0.82 -15.01
C PHE A 54 7.28 1.48 -13.66
N ARG A 55 7.09 2.80 -13.67
CA ARG A 55 6.62 3.53 -12.49
C ARG A 55 5.11 3.46 -12.41
N LEU A 56 4.61 2.90 -11.30
CA LEU A 56 3.17 2.74 -11.04
C LEU A 56 2.56 3.87 -10.22
N GLY A 57 3.40 4.77 -9.69
CA GLY A 57 3.00 6.03 -9.07
C GLY A 57 4.00 6.51 -8.02
N THR A 58 3.88 7.79 -7.67
CA THR A 58 4.55 8.43 -6.53
C THR A 58 3.50 8.71 -5.46
N TYR A 59 3.88 8.64 -4.18
CA TYR A 59 2.97 8.86 -3.07
C TYR A 59 2.23 10.19 -3.19
N ASP A 60 0.91 10.15 -3.11
CA ASP A 60 0.03 11.30 -3.14
C ASP A 60 -0.57 11.50 -1.74
N ALA A 61 -0.03 12.46 -0.99
CA ALA A 61 -0.43 12.73 0.38
C ALA A 61 -1.87 13.30 0.47
N GLU A 62 -2.31 14.04 -0.54
CA GLU A 62 -3.65 14.65 -0.55
C GLU A 62 -4.73 13.61 -0.86
N ALA A 63 -4.40 12.64 -1.72
CA ALA A 63 -5.30 11.53 -2.05
C ALA A 63 -5.27 10.38 -1.03
N SER A 64 -4.35 10.41 -0.06
CA SER A 64 -4.17 9.34 0.94
C SER A 64 -4.70 9.75 2.31
N ASP A 65 -5.70 9.03 2.84
CA ASP A 65 -6.19 9.20 4.20
C ASP A 65 -5.94 7.92 5.02
N LEU A 66 -4.83 7.91 5.76
CA LEU A 66 -4.41 6.79 6.59
C LEU A 66 -5.15 6.69 7.93
N ASP A 67 -6.01 7.66 8.28
CA ASP A 67 -6.82 7.60 9.50
C ASP A 67 -8.27 7.19 9.19
N ARG A 68 -8.67 7.22 7.91
CA ARG A 68 -9.95 6.69 7.43
C ARG A 68 -9.89 5.19 7.24
N VAL A 69 -10.59 4.46 8.11
CA VAL A 69 -10.78 3.01 7.99
C VAL A 69 -11.84 2.69 6.93
N HIS A 70 -11.47 1.88 5.96
CA HIS A 70 -12.31 1.30 4.93
C HIS A 70 -12.70 -0.13 5.28
N HIS A 71 -13.80 -0.60 4.69
CA HIS A 71 -14.33 -1.94 4.85
C HIS A 71 -14.41 -2.63 3.49
N ASP A 72 -13.85 -3.82 3.37
CA ASP A 72 -13.98 -4.68 2.21
C ASP A 72 -14.91 -5.85 2.52
N ALA A 73 -16.19 -5.68 2.20
CA ALA A 73 -17.21 -6.69 2.40
C ALA A 73 -16.98 -7.96 1.56
N ALA A 74 -16.17 -7.87 0.50
CA ALA A 74 -15.87 -8.99 -0.41
C ALA A 74 -14.52 -9.68 -0.10
N ALA A 75 -13.69 -9.09 0.77
CA ALA A 75 -12.42 -9.68 1.17
C ALA A 75 -12.60 -10.90 2.09
N ALA A 76 -11.58 -11.75 2.14
CA ALA A 76 -11.43 -12.80 3.14
C ALA A 76 -10.27 -12.41 4.09
N PRO A 77 -10.51 -12.30 5.42
CA PRO A 77 -11.77 -12.55 6.14
C PRO A 77 -12.88 -11.54 5.81
N ALA A 78 -14.13 -11.97 5.93
CA ALA A 78 -15.30 -11.15 5.59
C ALA A 78 -15.30 -9.83 6.39
N ASP A 79 -15.63 -8.73 5.71
CA ASP A 79 -15.60 -7.37 6.26
C ASP A 79 -14.18 -6.95 6.75
N ALA A 80 -13.15 -7.30 5.97
CA ALA A 80 -11.78 -6.91 6.28
C ALA A 80 -11.67 -5.39 6.33
N LYS A 81 -11.01 -4.88 7.38
CA LYS A 81 -10.76 -3.46 7.55
C LYS A 81 -9.39 -3.10 7.01
N PHE A 82 -9.26 -1.93 6.41
CA PHE A 82 -7.97 -1.45 5.92
C PHE A 82 -7.92 0.06 5.89
N VAL A 83 -6.71 0.62 5.84
CA VAL A 83 -6.45 2.00 5.43
C VAL A 83 -5.65 1.99 4.14
N SER A 84 -5.70 3.05 3.33
CA SER A 84 -5.03 3.04 2.03
C SER A 84 -4.17 4.26 1.74
N GLN A 85 -3.14 4.03 0.93
CA GLN A 85 -2.35 5.07 0.29
C GLN A 85 -2.58 5.04 -1.20
N VAL A 86 -2.64 6.22 -1.79
CA VAL A 86 -2.73 6.43 -3.22
C VAL A 86 -1.36 6.85 -3.75
N TYR A 87 -0.96 6.24 -4.85
CA TYR A 87 0.26 6.54 -5.58
C TYR A 87 -0.12 6.89 -7.02
N ALA A 88 0.10 8.14 -7.43
CA ALA A 88 -0.38 8.67 -8.71
C ALA A 88 0.77 9.18 -9.60
N GLY A 89 0.45 9.59 -10.83
CA GLY A 89 1.43 10.16 -11.75
C GLY A 89 2.49 9.17 -12.24
N GLY A 90 2.13 7.88 -12.34
CA GLY A 90 2.98 6.85 -12.94
C GLY A 90 3.21 7.07 -14.44
N GLU A 91 3.96 6.17 -15.05
CA GLU A 91 4.20 6.23 -16.50
C GLU A 91 2.90 6.00 -17.29
N PRO A 92 2.75 6.64 -18.47
CA PRO A 92 1.58 6.45 -19.31
C PRO A 92 1.36 4.98 -19.67
N CYS A 93 0.13 4.51 -19.51
CA CYS A 93 -0.29 3.21 -20.02
C CYS A 93 -0.19 3.21 -21.55
N ASP A 94 0.40 2.15 -22.10
CA ASP A 94 0.54 1.93 -23.55
C ASP A 94 -0.81 1.75 -24.24
N VAL A 95 -1.80 1.17 -23.55
CA VAL A 95 -3.14 0.95 -24.09
C VAL A 95 -4.01 2.22 -23.99
N THR A 96 -4.05 2.88 -22.83
CA THR A 96 -5.00 3.97 -22.57
C THR A 96 -4.38 5.36 -22.68
N GLY A 97 -3.05 5.48 -22.65
CA GLY A 97 -2.32 6.75 -22.56
C GLY A 97 -2.41 7.44 -21.19
N ALA A 98 -3.28 6.98 -20.30
CA ALA A 98 -3.45 7.58 -18.97
C ALA A 98 -2.26 7.24 -18.05
N PRO A 99 -1.81 8.15 -17.17
CA PRO A 99 -0.81 7.84 -16.16
C PRO A 99 -1.28 6.68 -15.28
N ARG A 100 -0.40 5.71 -15.02
CA ARG A 100 -0.66 4.64 -14.06
C ARG A 100 -0.85 5.21 -12.64
N GLN A 101 -1.71 4.55 -11.86
CA GLN A 101 -1.99 4.85 -10.47
C GLN A 101 -2.16 3.55 -9.68
N THR A 102 -1.77 3.55 -8.41
CA THR A 102 -1.85 2.40 -7.50
C THR A 102 -2.53 2.80 -6.19
N GLU A 103 -3.42 1.94 -5.69
CA GLU A 103 -3.90 1.96 -4.31
C GLU A 103 -3.19 0.84 -3.53
N VAL A 104 -2.55 1.18 -2.42
CA VAL A 104 -1.97 0.21 -1.48
C VAL A 104 -2.87 0.16 -0.27
N ARG A 105 -3.36 -1.03 0.08
CA ARG A 105 -4.24 -1.26 1.24
C ARG A 105 -3.46 -1.95 2.36
N PHE A 106 -3.46 -1.35 3.54
CA PHE A 106 -2.90 -1.91 4.76
C PHE A 106 -4.03 -2.53 5.57
N GLY A 107 -4.06 -3.87 5.61
CA GLY A 107 -5.05 -4.62 6.39
C GLY A 107 -4.92 -4.34 7.89
N ILE A 108 -6.06 -4.14 8.55
CA ILE A 108 -6.16 -4.06 10.00
C ILE A 108 -6.60 -5.44 10.48
N ASP A 109 -5.62 -6.26 10.79
CA ASP A 109 -5.87 -7.60 11.30
C ASP A 109 -6.27 -7.51 12.78
N ASN A 110 -7.54 -7.79 13.08
CA ASN A 110 -7.95 -8.22 14.41
C ASN A 110 -7.68 -9.73 14.52
N MET A 111 -6.42 -10.14 14.37
CA MET A 111 -6.10 -11.55 14.62
C MET A 111 -6.36 -11.81 16.12
N PRO A 112 -7.31 -12.68 16.52
CA PRO A 112 -7.37 -13.10 17.91
C PRO A 112 -6.06 -13.84 18.18
N SER A 113 -5.24 -13.32 19.08
CA SER A 113 -4.02 -13.99 19.56
C SER A 113 -4.40 -15.37 20.09
N THR A 114 -4.30 -16.38 19.24
CA THR A 114 -4.52 -17.76 19.63
C THR A 114 -3.14 -18.41 19.62
N LEU A 115 -2.62 -18.61 20.84
CA LEU A 115 -1.46 -19.45 21.14
C LEU A 115 -1.73 -20.91 20.80
#